data_AF-A0A4V1Y1V9-F1
#
_entry.id   AF-A0A4V1Y1V9-F1
#
_cell.length_a   1.000
_cell.length_b   1.000
_cell.length_c   1.000
_cell.angle_alpha   90.00
_cell.angle_beta   90.00
_cell.angle_gamma   90.00
#
_symmetry.space_group_name_H-M   'P 1'
#
loop_
_entity.id
_entity.type
_entity.pdbx_description
1 polymer ?
#
loop_
_entity_poly.entity_id
_entity_poly.type
_entity_poly.pdbx_seq_one_letter_code
_entity_poly.pdbx_strand_id
1 'polypeptide(L)'
;MRPRTQPTPKPVSAPKAATRTTPRFKSRRDWLSNEPGAWAIVLMPTLSALFVCGPTLALCWVAVAWACCYCVQFSAARWFKSRFRTRYAVPTLTYLGALAVIGVPFVVLHPGVLRWAPLYIVLTAGSMLGAWMRREHSLWANACAVLASSAMPVVMQPYGAHATAAMQLAGDTLPSVHNWFPAGTFAQPALTVSLAYAAMLGGSVLFVKTMIRERGNRAYLAASWIWHIAICAVGFAVSPWLGAAGALLLLRAIGLPSIARVRRVPAKYTGITECVASTLCFALITCAAICPIYE
;
A
#
# COMPACT_ATOMS: atom_id res chain seq x y z
N MET A 1 -81.79 6.98 -19.01
CA MET A 1 -80.56 6.26 -19.43
C MET A 1 -79.66 7.22 -20.19
N ARG A 2 -78.50 7.59 -19.66
CA ARG A 2 -77.52 8.47 -20.36
C ARG A 2 -76.61 7.61 -21.25
N PRO A 3 -76.22 8.05 -22.46
CA PRO A 3 -75.30 7.29 -23.30
C PRO A 3 -73.89 7.32 -22.71
N ARG A 4 -73.21 6.17 -22.65
CA ARG A 4 -71.78 6.07 -22.32
C ARG A 4 -70.97 6.58 -23.53
N THR A 5 -70.22 7.66 -23.35
CA THR A 5 -69.18 8.09 -24.30
C THR A 5 -67.99 7.13 -24.22
N GLN A 6 -67.51 6.64 -25.36
CA GLN A 6 -66.28 5.85 -25.47
C GLN A 6 -65.04 6.74 -25.23
N PRO A 7 -64.02 6.25 -24.52
CA PRO A 7 -62.77 6.99 -24.37
C PRO A 7 -61.94 6.93 -25.67
N THR A 8 -61.47 8.09 -26.12
CA THR A 8 -60.53 8.22 -27.25
C THR A 8 -59.20 7.49 -26.99
N PRO A 9 -58.63 6.77 -27.97
CA PRO A 9 -57.36 6.08 -27.81
C PRO A 9 -56.21 7.10 -27.70
N LYS A 10 -55.37 6.93 -26.67
CA LYS A 10 -54.15 7.75 -26.50
C LYS A 10 -53.13 7.38 -27.59
N PRO A 11 -52.40 8.36 -28.16
CA PRO A 11 -51.35 8.07 -29.14
C PRO A 11 -50.21 7.29 -28.46
N VAL A 12 -49.91 6.10 -28.99
CA VAL A 12 -48.74 5.31 -28.60
C VAL A 12 -47.51 6.00 -29.15
N SER A 13 -46.74 6.66 -28.28
CA SER A 13 -45.42 7.21 -28.63
C SER A 13 -44.49 6.08 -29.08
N ALA A 14 -43.88 6.23 -30.26
CA ALA A 14 -42.93 5.26 -30.81
C ALA A 14 -41.76 5.00 -29.83
N PRO A 15 -41.23 3.76 -29.77
CA PRO A 15 -40.09 3.46 -28.91
C PRO A 15 -38.87 4.25 -29.40
N LYS A 16 -38.37 5.17 -28.56
CA LYS A 16 -37.11 5.87 -28.81
C LYS A 16 -36.01 4.83 -28.99
N ALA A 17 -35.43 4.77 -30.19
CA ALA A 17 -34.26 3.96 -30.47
C ALA A 17 -33.20 4.23 -29.40
N ALA A 18 -32.87 3.20 -28.61
CA ALA A 18 -31.86 3.28 -27.58
C ALA A 18 -30.54 3.65 -28.24
N THR A 19 -30.15 4.92 -28.11
CA THR A 19 -28.87 5.42 -28.59
C THR A 19 -27.82 4.65 -27.80
N ARG A 20 -27.14 3.70 -28.48
CA ARG A 20 -26.08 2.88 -27.89
C ARG A 20 -24.95 3.82 -27.52
N THR A 21 -24.96 4.29 -26.28
CA THR A 21 -23.94 5.21 -25.76
C THR A 21 -22.60 4.49 -25.87
N THR A 22 -21.73 5.02 -26.73
CA THR A 22 -20.33 4.59 -26.80
C THR A 22 -19.71 4.72 -25.41
N PRO A 23 -18.90 3.74 -24.96
CA PRO A 23 -18.32 3.79 -23.63
C PRO A 23 -17.37 4.99 -23.56
N ARG A 24 -17.82 6.06 -22.90
CA ARG A 24 -17.01 7.24 -22.62
C ARG A 24 -15.84 6.86 -21.71
N PHE A 25 -14.65 6.66 -22.29
CA PHE A 25 -13.37 6.75 -21.60
C PHE A 25 -13.17 8.18 -21.11
N LYS A 26 -13.70 8.58 -19.95
CA LYS A 26 -13.57 9.99 -19.52
C LYS A 26 -13.59 10.29 -18.04
N SER A 27 -13.35 9.30 -17.18
CA SER A 27 -13.24 9.56 -15.74
C SER A 27 -11.76 9.51 -15.34
N ARG A 28 -11.21 10.64 -14.84
CA ARG A 28 -9.87 10.68 -14.18
C ARG A 28 -9.73 9.59 -13.10
N ARG A 29 -10.86 9.18 -12.51
CA ARG A 29 -10.94 8.11 -11.50
C ARG A 29 -10.64 6.72 -12.03
N ASP A 30 -10.56 6.52 -13.35
CA ASP A 30 -10.15 5.25 -13.95
C ASP A 30 -8.62 5.13 -14.05
N TRP A 31 -7.90 6.26 -13.96
CA TRP A 31 -6.45 6.35 -14.09
C TRP A 31 -5.75 6.52 -12.75
N LEU A 32 -6.32 7.32 -11.84
CA LEU A 32 -5.68 7.65 -10.57
C LEU A 32 -6.50 7.16 -9.37
N SER A 33 -5.79 6.73 -8.33
CA SER A 33 -6.38 6.45 -7.02
C SER A 33 -6.82 7.76 -6.37
N ASN A 34 -8.06 7.79 -5.87
CA ASN A 34 -8.62 8.93 -5.15
C ASN A 34 -8.37 8.84 -3.63
N GLU A 35 -7.60 7.85 -3.18
CA GLU A 35 -7.31 7.62 -1.77
C GLU A 35 -5.91 8.16 -1.44
N PRO A 36 -5.78 9.43 -0.98
CA PRO A 36 -4.47 10.00 -0.66
C PRO A 36 -3.72 9.19 0.41
N GLY A 37 -4.45 8.49 1.30
CA GLY A 37 -3.86 7.59 2.30
C GLY A 37 -3.19 6.34 1.69
N ALA A 38 -3.64 5.86 0.52
CA ALA A 38 -3.02 4.72 -0.14
C ALA A 38 -1.61 5.06 -0.67
N TRP A 39 -1.42 6.30 -1.15
CA TRP A 39 -0.11 6.79 -1.56
C TRP A 39 0.86 6.89 -0.38
N ALA A 40 0.39 7.40 0.76
CA ALA A 40 1.21 7.48 1.97
C ALA A 40 1.63 6.09 2.46
N ILE A 41 0.70 5.13 2.54
CA ILE A 41 1.01 3.77 3.00
C ILE A 41 2.05 3.07 2.12
N VAL A 42 2.01 3.31 0.81
CA VAL A 42 2.90 2.63 -0.15
C VAL A 42 4.26 3.32 -0.27
N LEU A 43 4.32 4.64 -0.15
CA LEU A 43 5.55 5.39 -0.38
C LEU A 43 6.32 5.70 0.90
N MET A 44 5.68 5.77 2.07
CA MET A 44 6.39 6.14 3.32
C MET A 44 7.57 5.23 3.67
N PRO A 45 7.50 3.88 3.53
CA PRO A 45 8.66 3.03 3.75
C PRO A 45 9.81 3.34 2.78
N THR A 46 9.50 3.51 1.51
CA THR A 46 10.45 3.87 0.44
C THR A 46 11.08 5.23 0.68
N LEU A 47 10.30 6.23 1.11
CA LEU A 47 10.79 7.55 1.46
C LEU A 47 11.74 7.48 2.65
N SER A 48 11.40 6.74 3.70
CA SER A 48 12.29 6.55 4.86
C SER A 48 13.59 5.89 4.43
N ALA A 49 13.53 4.91 3.53
CA ALA A 49 14.71 4.28 2.97
C ALA A 49 15.62 5.25 2.19
N LEU A 50 15.06 6.25 1.48
CA LEU A 50 15.85 7.29 0.80
C LEU A 50 16.71 8.09 1.79
N PHE A 51 16.17 8.43 2.96
CA PHE A 51 16.90 9.16 4.00
C PHE A 51 17.89 8.27 4.75
N VAL A 52 17.47 7.06 5.13
CA VAL A 52 18.28 6.14 5.94
C VAL A 52 19.44 5.54 5.15
N CYS A 53 19.21 5.16 3.89
CA CYS A 53 20.25 4.52 3.06
C CYS A 53 21.15 5.55 2.35
N GLY A 54 20.80 6.84 2.39
CA GLY A 54 21.50 7.91 1.69
C GLY A 54 21.15 7.97 0.19
N PRO A 55 20.68 9.11 -0.33
CA PRO A 55 20.16 9.19 -1.70
C PRO A 55 21.26 9.04 -2.76
N THR A 56 21.01 8.18 -3.74
CA THR A 56 21.81 8.05 -4.97
C THR A 56 20.87 8.03 -6.18
N LEU A 57 21.43 8.12 -7.38
CA LEU A 57 20.63 7.98 -8.60
C LEU A 57 19.95 6.60 -8.67
N ALA A 58 20.66 5.51 -8.36
CA ALA A 58 20.11 4.16 -8.38
C ALA A 58 18.99 3.97 -7.34
N LEU A 59 19.17 4.53 -6.13
CA LEU A 59 18.16 4.49 -5.08
C LEU A 59 16.88 5.26 -5.46
N CYS A 60 17.05 6.46 -6.03
CA CYS A 60 15.94 7.25 -6.54
C CYS A 60 15.24 6.55 -7.72
N TRP A 61 16.02 5.90 -8.59
CA TRP A 61 15.48 5.13 -9.72
C TRP A 61 14.59 3.98 -9.24
N VAL A 62 15.07 3.13 -8.33
CA VAL A 62 14.23 2.03 -7.80
C VAL A 62 13.01 2.55 -7.04
N ALA A 63 13.10 3.72 -6.38
CA ALA A 63 11.95 4.37 -5.75
C ALA A 63 10.89 4.82 -6.78
N VAL A 64 11.32 5.37 -7.92
CA VAL A 64 10.42 5.72 -9.04
C VAL A 64 9.81 4.45 -9.66
N ALA A 65 10.60 3.40 -9.86
CA ALA A 65 10.11 2.11 -10.33
C ALA A 65 9.04 1.53 -9.39
N TRP A 66 9.24 1.64 -8.07
CA TRP A 66 8.26 1.25 -7.06
C TRP A 66 6.95 2.05 -7.15
N ALA A 67 7.03 3.37 -7.35
CA ALA A 67 5.84 4.19 -7.58
C ALA A 67 5.09 3.77 -8.87
N CYS A 68 5.80 3.38 -9.93
CA CYS A 68 5.19 2.80 -11.13
C CYS A 68 4.53 1.45 -10.85
N CYS A 69 5.16 0.58 -10.04
CA CYS A 69 4.55 -0.69 -9.60
C CYS A 69 3.21 -0.47 -8.90
N TYR A 70 3.09 0.57 -8.07
CA TYR A 70 1.80 0.94 -7.45
C TYR A 70 0.73 1.28 -8.49
N CYS A 71 1.05 2.09 -9.51
CA CYS A 71 0.13 2.44 -10.58
C CYS A 71 -0.33 1.21 -11.38
N VAL A 72 0.61 0.29 -11.67
CA VAL A 72 0.30 -1.00 -12.29
C VAL A 72 -0.62 -1.81 -11.38
N GLN A 73 -0.30 -1.97 -10.10
CA GLN A 73 -1.10 -2.73 -9.15
C GLN A 73 -2.54 -2.19 -9.03
N PHE A 74 -2.70 -0.86 -8.95
CA PHE A 74 -4.01 -0.21 -8.87
C PHE A 74 -4.87 -0.49 -10.10
N SER A 75 -4.31 -0.29 -11.29
CA SER A 75 -5.03 -0.50 -12.54
C SER A 75 -5.31 -1.99 -12.80
N ALA A 76 -4.31 -2.85 -12.58
CA ALA A 76 -4.40 -4.31 -12.72
C ALA A 76 -5.46 -4.90 -11.79
N ALA A 77 -5.54 -4.46 -10.53
CA ALA A 77 -6.55 -4.93 -9.58
C ALA A 77 -7.97 -4.71 -10.13
N ARG A 78 -8.22 -3.55 -10.75
CA ARG A 78 -9.52 -3.25 -11.37
C ARG A 78 -9.77 -4.12 -12.60
N TRP A 79 -8.74 -4.36 -13.40
CA TRP A 79 -8.85 -5.22 -14.58
C TRP A 79 -9.17 -6.67 -14.19
N PHE A 80 -8.48 -7.23 -13.19
CA PHE A 80 -8.75 -8.56 -12.63
C PHE A 80 -10.14 -8.65 -12.00
N LYS A 81 -10.53 -7.67 -11.19
CA LYS A 81 -11.88 -7.56 -10.58
C LYS A 81 -12.99 -7.55 -11.62
N SER A 82 -12.71 -6.97 -12.79
CA SER A 82 -13.64 -6.89 -13.91
C SER A 82 -13.69 -8.14 -14.79
N ARG A 83 -12.87 -9.18 -14.52
CA ARG A 83 -12.67 -10.33 -15.41
C ARG A 83 -12.14 -9.91 -16.78
N PHE A 84 -11.09 -9.09 -16.77
CA PHE A 84 -10.37 -8.63 -17.96
C PHE A 84 -11.19 -7.82 -18.97
N ARG A 85 -12.16 -7.01 -18.53
CA ARG A 85 -12.91 -6.15 -19.47
C ARG A 85 -12.00 -5.14 -20.17
N THR A 86 -12.19 -4.99 -21.48
CA THR A 86 -11.40 -4.11 -22.36
C THR A 86 -11.32 -2.66 -21.87
N ARG A 87 -12.36 -2.15 -21.21
CA ARG A 87 -12.37 -0.81 -20.59
C ARG A 87 -11.18 -0.55 -19.65
N TYR A 88 -10.73 -1.57 -18.92
CA TYR A 88 -9.65 -1.44 -17.93
C TYR A 88 -8.29 -1.86 -18.47
N ALA A 89 -8.22 -2.43 -19.68
CA ALA A 89 -6.97 -2.87 -20.29
C ALA A 89 -6.04 -1.69 -20.61
N VAL A 90 -6.59 -0.60 -21.16
CA VAL A 90 -5.78 0.56 -21.61
C VAL A 90 -4.95 1.14 -20.45
N PRO A 91 -5.51 1.55 -19.29
CA PRO A 91 -4.69 2.05 -18.19
C PRO A 91 -3.64 1.04 -17.70
N THR A 92 -3.99 -0.24 -17.59
CA THR A 92 -3.04 -1.27 -17.13
C THR A 92 -1.89 -1.47 -18.09
N LEU A 93 -2.15 -1.57 -19.39
CA LEU A 93 -1.10 -1.72 -20.40
C LEU A 93 -0.22 -0.48 -20.51
N THR A 94 -0.79 0.72 -20.37
CA THR A 94 0.00 1.96 -20.34
C THR A 94 0.94 2.01 -19.15
N TYR A 95 0.44 1.73 -17.93
CA TYR A 95 1.31 1.70 -16.75
C TYR A 95 2.33 0.56 -16.80
N LEU A 96 1.97 -0.59 -17.37
CA LEU A 96 2.90 -1.70 -17.56
C LEU A 96 4.01 -1.34 -18.56
N GLY A 97 3.68 -0.64 -19.66
CA GLY A 97 4.66 -0.13 -20.61
C GLY A 97 5.60 0.89 -19.96
N ALA A 98 5.06 1.85 -19.19
CA ALA A 98 5.87 2.80 -18.44
C ALA A 98 6.79 2.12 -17.42
N LEU A 99 6.27 1.13 -16.69
CA LEU A 99 7.07 0.33 -15.76
C LEU A 99 8.14 -0.47 -16.50
N ALA A 100 7.87 -1.01 -17.68
CA ALA A 100 8.88 -1.71 -18.47
C ALA A 100 10.01 -0.77 -18.90
N VAL A 101 9.69 0.44 -19.38
CA VAL A 101 10.67 1.46 -19.79
C VAL A 101 11.59 1.86 -18.63
N ILE A 102 11.06 1.95 -17.41
CA ILE A 102 11.82 2.37 -16.22
C ILE A 102 12.53 1.18 -15.55
N GLY A 103 11.81 0.06 -15.39
CA GLY A 103 12.22 -1.09 -14.60
C GLY A 103 13.14 -2.06 -15.33
N VAL A 104 12.95 -2.28 -16.65
CA VAL A 104 13.82 -3.18 -17.40
C VAL A 104 15.27 -2.70 -17.41
N PRO A 105 15.58 -1.41 -17.72
CA PRO A 105 16.96 -0.97 -17.67
C PRO A 105 17.53 -1.00 -16.25
N PHE A 106 16.73 -0.73 -15.21
CA PHE A 106 17.16 -0.90 -13.83
C PHE A 106 17.58 -2.35 -13.54
N VAL A 107 16.77 -3.34 -13.93
CA VAL A 107 17.08 -4.76 -13.73
C VAL A 107 18.31 -5.20 -14.54
N VAL A 108 18.51 -4.65 -15.74
CA VAL A 108 19.70 -4.94 -16.55
C VAL A 108 20.98 -4.42 -15.89
N LEU A 109 20.94 -3.23 -15.30
CA LEU A 109 22.09 -2.62 -14.62
C LEU A 109 22.30 -3.16 -13.20
N HIS A 110 21.21 -3.55 -12.52
CA HIS A 110 21.19 -3.99 -11.13
C HIS A 110 20.46 -5.34 -10.99
N PRO A 111 20.98 -6.42 -11.59
CA PRO A 111 20.30 -7.72 -11.64
C PRO A 111 20.11 -8.37 -10.26
N GLY A 112 20.84 -7.93 -9.25
CA GLY A 112 20.72 -8.41 -7.87
C GLY A 112 19.34 -8.14 -7.26
N VAL A 113 18.58 -7.17 -7.76
CA VAL A 113 17.19 -6.93 -7.35
C VAL A 113 16.30 -8.16 -7.53
N LEU A 114 16.63 -9.05 -8.48
CA LEU A 114 15.84 -10.24 -8.79
C LEU A 114 15.78 -11.26 -7.64
N ARG A 115 16.64 -11.16 -6.63
CA ARG A 115 16.54 -11.99 -5.41
C ARG A 115 15.20 -11.83 -4.69
N TRP A 116 14.57 -10.66 -4.86
CA TRP A 116 13.27 -10.33 -4.26
C TRP A 116 12.09 -10.72 -5.15
N ALA A 117 12.33 -11.13 -6.41
CA ALA A 117 11.28 -11.48 -7.34
C ALA A 117 10.35 -12.60 -6.80
N PRO A 118 10.84 -13.71 -6.20
CA PRO A 118 9.96 -14.74 -5.64
C PRO A 118 9.00 -14.19 -4.58
N LEU A 119 9.49 -13.34 -3.68
CA LEU A 119 8.67 -12.68 -2.65
C LEU A 119 7.58 -11.81 -3.29
N TYR A 120 7.96 -10.90 -4.19
CA TYR A 120 7.00 -9.99 -4.83
C TYR A 120 6.02 -10.70 -5.76
N ILE A 121 6.41 -11.82 -6.40
CA ILE A 121 5.50 -12.65 -7.19
C ILE A 121 4.40 -13.21 -6.29
N VAL A 122 4.76 -13.80 -5.14
CA VAL A 122 3.77 -14.35 -4.18
C VAL A 122 2.85 -13.26 -3.64
N LEU A 123 3.40 -12.11 -3.22
CA LEU A 123 2.62 -11.00 -2.68
C LEU A 123 1.69 -10.38 -3.73
N THR A 124 2.16 -10.21 -4.96
CA THR A 124 1.38 -9.66 -6.07
C THR A 124 0.28 -10.63 -6.49
N ALA A 125 0.61 -11.93 -6.62
CA ALA A 125 -0.36 -12.97 -6.94
C ALA A 125 -1.47 -13.04 -5.88
N GLY A 126 -1.09 -13.00 -4.60
CA GLY A 126 -2.04 -12.88 -3.50
C GLY A 126 -2.95 -11.65 -3.67
N SER A 127 -2.36 -10.46 -3.78
CA SER A 127 -3.15 -9.23 -3.93
C SER A 127 -4.09 -9.26 -5.15
N MET A 128 -3.65 -9.79 -6.30
CA MET A 128 -4.49 -9.98 -7.48
C MET A 128 -5.58 -11.02 -7.29
N LEU A 129 -5.30 -12.13 -6.60
CA LEU A 129 -6.30 -13.12 -6.25
C LEU A 129 -7.39 -12.47 -5.36
N GLY A 130 -7.00 -11.56 -4.48
CA GLY A 130 -7.91 -10.79 -3.64
C GLY A 130 -8.82 -9.90 -4.48
N ALA A 131 -8.24 -9.20 -5.46
CA ALA A 131 -9.00 -8.41 -6.42
C ALA A 131 -9.95 -9.27 -7.28
N TRP A 132 -9.48 -10.43 -7.75
CA TRP A 132 -10.26 -11.40 -8.52
C TRP A 132 -11.46 -11.94 -7.73
N MET A 133 -11.27 -12.24 -6.44
CA MET A 133 -12.35 -12.68 -5.55
C MET A 133 -13.24 -11.53 -5.05
N ARG A 134 -12.96 -10.28 -5.44
CA ARG A 134 -13.62 -9.06 -4.92
C ARG A 134 -13.49 -8.91 -3.40
N ARG A 135 -12.38 -9.43 -2.86
CA ARG A 135 -11.99 -9.38 -1.44
C ARG A 135 -10.74 -8.53 -1.25
N GLU A 136 -10.63 -7.42 -1.99
CA GLU A 136 -9.52 -6.45 -1.99
C GLU A 136 -9.26 -5.78 -0.62
N HIS A 137 -10.11 -6.07 0.35
CA HIS A 137 -10.17 -5.49 1.69
C HIS A 137 -10.08 -6.54 2.80
N SER A 138 -9.80 -7.80 2.44
CA SER A 138 -9.52 -8.86 3.38
C SER A 138 -8.20 -8.60 4.13
N LEU A 139 -8.04 -9.23 5.29
CA LEU A 139 -6.79 -9.13 6.06
C LEU A 139 -5.59 -9.61 5.26
N TRP A 140 -5.73 -10.69 4.51
CA TRP A 140 -4.65 -11.27 3.73
C TRP A 140 -4.26 -10.40 2.52
N ALA A 141 -5.23 -9.79 1.82
CA ALA A 141 -4.94 -8.91 0.68
C ALA A 141 -4.26 -7.62 1.15
N ASN A 142 -4.71 -7.08 2.30
CA ASN A 142 -4.03 -5.96 2.95
C ASN A 142 -2.64 -6.36 3.43
N ALA A 143 -2.47 -7.56 4.01
CA ALA A 143 -1.17 -8.07 4.45
C ALA A 143 -0.18 -8.17 3.28
N CYS A 144 -0.61 -8.64 2.09
CA CYS A 144 0.24 -8.64 0.91
C CYS A 144 0.77 -7.24 0.56
N ALA A 145 -0.11 -6.22 0.60
CA ALA A 145 0.29 -4.85 0.30
C ALA A 145 1.20 -4.25 1.39
N VAL A 146 0.90 -4.53 2.66
CA VAL A 146 1.73 -4.11 3.81
C VAL A 146 3.12 -4.70 3.69
N LEU A 147 3.23 -6.02 3.52
CA LEU A 147 4.51 -6.72 3.42
C LEU A 147 5.32 -6.28 2.20
N ALA A 148 4.66 -6.06 1.06
CA ALA A 148 5.32 -5.59 -0.15
C ALA A 148 5.91 -4.18 0.03
N SER A 149 5.15 -3.29 0.67
CA SER A 149 5.58 -1.93 0.97
C SER A 149 6.69 -1.90 2.03
N SER A 150 6.51 -2.66 3.12
CA SER A 150 7.45 -2.69 4.23
C SER A 150 8.75 -3.42 3.90
N ALA A 151 8.81 -4.28 2.88
CA ALA A 151 10.05 -4.92 2.45
C ALA A 151 10.97 -3.98 1.64
N MET A 152 10.43 -2.90 1.07
CA MET A 152 11.18 -1.99 0.19
C MET A 152 12.46 -1.41 0.80
N PRO A 153 12.55 -1.00 2.08
CA PRO A 153 13.79 -0.49 2.65
C PRO A 153 14.95 -1.49 2.54
N VAL A 154 14.68 -2.78 2.79
CA VAL A 154 15.67 -3.84 2.63
C VAL A 154 16.01 -4.09 1.15
N VAL A 155 15.04 -4.00 0.24
CA VAL A 155 15.29 -4.07 -1.22
C VAL A 155 16.19 -2.94 -1.71
N MET A 156 15.99 -1.75 -1.15
CA MET A 156 16.61 -0.51 -1.57
C MET A 156 18.03 -0.31 -1.02
N GLN A 157 18.33 -0.89 0.15
CA GLN A 157 19.60 -0.67 0.86
C GLN A 157 20.88 -0.84 0.00
N PRO A 158 20.99 -1.78 -0.96
CA PRO A 158 22.22 -1.96 -1.74
C PRO A 158 22.54 -0.78 -2.65
N TYR A 159 21.52 0.01 -2.99
CA TYR A 159 21.62 1.13 -3.92
C TYR A 159 21.88 2.46 -3.21
N GLY A 160 21.89 2.49 -1.88
CA GLY A 160 22.10 3.71 -1.11
C GLY A 160 23.56 4.15 -1.01
N ALA A 161 23.77 5.42 -0.67
CA ALA A 161 25.11 5.98 -0.45
C ALA A 161 25.80 5.37 0.77
N HIS A 162 25.03 4.91 1.75
CA HIS A 162 25.53 4.25 2.97
C HIS A 162 25.74 2.74 2.79
N ALA A 163 25.51 2.19 1.59
CA ALA A 163 25.73 0.79 1.30
C ALA A 163 27.24 0.47 1.32
N THR A 164 27.62 -0.66 1.91
CA THR A 164 29.00 -1.14 1.81
C THR A 164 29.29 -1.62 0.38
N ALA A 165 30.56 -1.67 -0.01
CA ALA A 165 30.95 -2.19 -1.33
C ALA A 165 30.42 -3.62 -1.58
N ALA A 166 30.37 -4.45 -0.54
CA ALA A 166 29.80 -5.80 -0.63
C ALA A 166 28.28 -5.78 -0.88
N MET A 167 27.55 -4.86 -0.27
CA MET A 167 26.12 -4.69 -0.53
C MET A 167 25.87 -4.20 -1.95
N GLN A 168 26.60 -3.18 -2.41
CA GLN A 168 26.49 -2.65 -3.78
C GLN A 168 26.77 -3.74 -4.81
N LEU A 169 27.87 -4.48 -4.63
CA LEU A 169 28.19 -5.63 -5.48
C LEU A 169 27.07 -6.67 -5.49
N ALA A 170 26.44 -6.93 -4.34
CA ALA A 170 25.28 -7.83 -4.28
C ALA A 170 24.08 -7.26 -5.07
N GLY A 171 23.84 -5.94 -5.07
CA GLY A 171 22.81 -5.30 -5.89
C GLY A 171 23.04 -5.44 -7.40
N ASP A 172 24.31 -5.52 -7.81
CA ASP A 172 24.72 -5.51 -9.23
C ASP A 172 25.00 -6.91 -9.79
N THR A 173 24.93 -7.94 -8.95
CA THR A 173 25.21 -9.33 -9.33
C THR A 173 23.96 -10.20 -9.30
N LEU A 174 23.82 -11.08 -10.30
CA LEU A 174 22.72 -12.04 -10.35
C LEU A 174 22.68 -12.92 -9.07
N PRO A 175 21.48 -13.20 -8.53
CA PRO A 175 21.36 -14.08 -7.37
C PRO A 175 21.93 -15.48 -7.64
N SER A 176 22.75 -15.98 -6.74
CA SER A 176 23.28 -17.35 -6.78
C SER A 176 22.40 -18.29 -5.97
N VAL A 177 22.19 -19.52 -6.45
CA VAL A 177 21.47 -20.57 -5.70
C VAL A 177 22.17 -20.95 -4.39
N HIS A 178 23.49 -20.81 -4.32
CA HIS A 178 24.28 -21.13 -3.13
C HIS A 178 24.34 -19.97 -2.13
N ASN A 179 24.01 -18.75 -2.57
CA ASN A 179 24.06 -17.56 -1.74
C ASN A 179 22.99 -16.54 -2.19
N TRP A 180 21.72 -16.92 -2.03
CA TRP A 180 20.59 -16.09 -2.50
C TRP A 180 20.51 -14.76 -1.76
N PHE A 181 20.87 -14.76 -0.47
CA PHE A 181 20.95 -13.58 0.38
C PHE A 181 22.35 -13.48 1.01
N PRO A 182 23.29 -12.75 0.37
CA PRO A 182 24.61 -12.46 0.90
C PRO A 182 24.57 -11.73 2.25
N ALA A 183 25.69 -11.81 2.97
CA ALA A 183 25.91 -11.05 4.19
C ALA A 183 25.66 -9.55 3.96
N GLY A 184 24.96 -8.92 4.90
CA GLY A 184 24.53 -7.52 4.77
C GLY A 184 23.20 -7.32 4.05
N THR A 185 22.55 -8.37 3.50
CA THR A 185 21.20 -8.22 2.91
C THR A 185 20.15 -7.78 3.93
N PHE A 186 20.35 -8.04 5.21
CA PHE A 186 19.42 -7.63 6.28
C PHE A 186 20.14 -6.72 7.28
N ALA A 187 20.82 -5.68 6.80
CA ALA A 187 21.51 -4.73 7.66
C ALA A 187 20.53 -4.01 8.59
N GLN A 188 20.97 -3.73 9.82
CA GLN A 188 20.13 -3.25 10.91
C GLN A 188 19.29 -2.00 10.59
N PRO A 189 19.82 -0.93 9.95
CA PRO A 189 19.01 0.26 9.67
C PRO A 189 17.82 -0.03 8.75
N ALA A 190 18.07 -0.71 7.62
CA ALA A 190 17.03 -1.04 6.64
C ALA A 190 16.04 -2.08 7.19
N LEU A 191 16.53 -3.07 7.94
CA LEU A 191 15.70 -4.08 8.59
C LEU A 191 14.79 -3.45 9.66
N THR A 192 15.32 -2.54 10.49
CA THR A 192 14.55 -1.82 11.51
C THR A 192 13.42 -1.01 10.87
N VAL A 193 13.71 -0.24 9.81
CA VAL A 193 12.68 0.50 9.06
C VAL A 193 11.63 -0.46 8.49
N SER A 194 12.06 -1.57 7.89
CA SER A 194 11.16 -2.55 7.28
C SER A 194 10.21 -3.18 8.31
N LEU A 195 10.73 -3.63 9.45
CA LEU A 195 9.94 -4.23 10.52
C LEU A 195 9.01 -3.20 11.19
N ALA A 196 9.50 -1.98 11.44
CA ALA A 196 8.71 -0.91 12.01
C ALA A 196 7.51 -0.54 11.12
N TYR A 197 7.72 -0.44 9.80
CA TYR A 197 6.63 -0.20 8.86
C TYR A 197 5.68 -1.39 8.73
N ALA A 198 6.18 -2.63 8.77
CA ALA A 198 5.30 -3.81 8.77
C ALA A 198 4.36 -3.79 9.99
N ALA A 199 4.90 -3.48 11.17
CA ALA A 199 4.15 -3.38 12.42
C ALA A 199 3.14 -2.22 12.42
N MET A 200 3.58 -1.03 12.00
CA MET A 200 2.76 0.18 11.89
C MET A 200 1.61 -0.01 10.89
N LEU A 201 1.93 -0.40 9.66
CA LEU A 201 0.92 -0.52 8.60
C LEU A 201 -0.04 -1.68 8.87
N GLY A 202 0.44 -2.79 9.45
CA GLY A 202 -0.41 -3.87 9.95
C GLY A 202 -1.40 -3.38 11.04
N GLY A 203 -0.93 -2.55 11.97
CA GLY A 203 -1.77 -1.91 12.99
C GLY A 203 -2.82 -0.98 12.38
N SER A 204 -2.42 -0.14 11.42
CA SER A 204 -3.33 0.72 10.65
C SER A 204 -4.45 -0.08 9.96
N VAL A 205 -4.15 -1.24 9.37
CA VAL A 205 -5.17 -2.11 8.76
C VAL A 205 -6.23 -2.55 9.78
N LEU A 206 -5.81 -3.01 10.97
CA LEU A 206 -6.72 -3.42 12.04
C LEU A 206 -7.56 -2.25 12.55
N PHE A 207 -6.93 -1.10 12.73
CA PHE A 207 -7.58 0.12 13.18
C PHE A 207 -8.64 0.60 12.18
N VAL A 208 -8.29 0.71 10.89
CA VAL A 208 -9.21 1.17 9.83
C VAL A 208 -10.38 0.20 9.69
N LYS A 209 -10.14 -1.11 9.78
CA LYS A 209 -11.21 -2.11 9.82
C LYS A 209 -12.16 -1.86 10.99
N THR A 210 -11.63 -1.67 12.20
CA THR A 210 -12.42 -1.35 13.40
C THR A 210 -13.26 -0.09 13.22
N MET A 211 -12.75 0.93 12.53
CA MET A 211 -13.46 2.21 12.36
C MET A 211 -14.45 2.21 11.20
N ILE A 212 -14.22 1.47 10.11
CA ILE A 212 -15.00 1.60 8.87
C ILE A 212 -15.85 0.36 8.60
N ARG A 213 -15.22 -0.79 8.33
CA ARG A 213 -15.90 -1.98 7.79
C ARG A 213 -16.45 -2.91 8.86
N GLU A 214 -15.73 -3.03 9.99
CA GLU A 214 -16.00 -3.95 11.09
C GLU A 214 -16.46 -3.19 12.34
N ARG A 215 -17.16 -2.06 12.13
CA ARG A 215 -17.55 -1.15 13.19
C ARG A 215 -18.46 -1.84 14.20
N GLY A 216 -18.12 -1.74 15.48
CA GLY A 216 -18.86 -2.38 16.58
C GLY A 216 -18.43 -3.83 16.86
N ASN A 217 -17.57 -4.43 16.04
CA ASN A 217 -17.05 -5.76 16.29
C ASN A 217 -16.00 -5.75 17.42
N ARG A 218 -16.33 -6.36 18.56
CA ARG A 218 -15.47 -6.40 19.75
C ARG A 218 -14.17 -7.16 19.52
N ALA A 219 -14.17 -8.20 18.66
CA ALA A 219 -12.97 -8.96 18.35
C ALA A 219 -11.96 -8.13 17.56
N TYR A 220 -12.40 -7.36 16.57
CA TYR A 220 -11.52 -6.45 15.83
C TYR A 220 -10.98 -5.32 16.71
N LEU A 221 -11.81 -4.78 17.61
CA LEU A 221 -11.36 -3.77 18.56
C LEU A 221 -10.29 -4.32 19.50
N ALA A 222 -10.51 -5.51 20.09
CA ALA A 222 -9.56 -6.15 20.97
C ALA A 222 -8.25 -6.48 20.24
N ALA A 223 -8.33 -7.06 19.03
CA ALA A 223 -7.17 -7.35 18.19
C ALA A 223 -6.39 -6.06 17.86
N SER A 224 -7.08 -4.97 17.53
CA SER A 224 -6.45 -3.66 17.32
C SER A 224 -5.74 -3.21 18.59
N TRP A 225 -6.39 -3.21 19.75
CA TRP A 225 -5.74 -2.75 21.00
C TRP A 225 -4.54 -3.61 21.39
N ILE A 226 -4.67 -4.94 21.35
CA ILE A 226 -3.57 -5.86 21.67
C ILE A 226 -2.38 -5.61 20.76
N TRP A 227 -2.62 -5.48 19.44
CA TRP A 227 -1.56 -5.17 18.48
C TRP A 227 -0.87 -3.85 18.81
N HIS A 228 -1.63 -2.78 19.06
CA HIS A 228 -1.06 -1.46 19.31
C HIS A 228 -0.32 -1.36 20.65
N ILE A 229 -0.77 -2.09 21.67
CA ILE A 229 -0.06 -2.22 22.95
C ILE A 229 1.26 -2.96 22.74
N ALA A 230 1.22 -4.08 22.00
CA ALA A 230 2.42 -4.88 21.72
C ALA A 230 3.48 -4.06 20.96
N ILE A 231 3.11 -3.37 19.87
CA ILE A 231 4.06 -2.55 19.11
C ILE A 231 4.59 -1.36 19.94
N CYS A 232 3.79 -0.82 20.86
CA CYS A 232 4.23 0.25 21.77
C CYS A 232 5.28 -0.27 22.76
N ALA A 233 5.00 -1.41 23.41
CA ALA A 233 5.91 -2.02 24.37
C ALA A 233 7.21 -2.47 23.71
N VAL A 234 7.12 -3.20 22.59
CA VAL A 234 8.29 -3.62 21.81
C VAL A 234 9.04 -2.41 21.26
N GLY A 235 8.33 -1.38 20.81
CA GLY A 235 8.92 -0.13 20.36
C GLY A 235 9.83 0.49 21.42
N PHE A 236 9.36 0.69 22.64
CA PHE A 236 10.17 1.23 23.73
C PHE A 236 11.34 0.32 24.15
N ALA A 237 11.18 -1.00 24.01
CA ALA A 237 12.25 -1.95 24.28
C ALA A 237 13.40 -1.86 23.25
N VAL A 238 13.11 -1.40 22.02
CA VAL A 238 14.10 -1.27 20.94
C VAL A 238 14.66 0.14 20.85
N SER A 239 13.80 1.16 20.90
CA SER A 239 14.19 2.56 20.77
C SER A 239 13.07 3.49 21.28
N PRO A 240 13.38 4.50 22.11
CA PRO A 240 12.47 5.59 22.46
C PRO A 240 11.68 6.18 21.27
N TRP A 241 12.29 6.29 20.09
CA TRP A 241 11.62 6.80 18.89
C TRP A 241 10.53 5.83 18.38
N LEU A 242 10.82 4.53 18.34
CA LEU A 242 9.84 3.50 17.95
C LEU A 242 8.75 3.34 19.01
N GLY A 243 9.11 3.46 20.29
CA GLY A 243 8.17 3.48 21.40
C GLY A 243 7.20 4.66 21.31
N ALA A 244 7.71 5.86 21.04
CA ALA A 244 6.88 7.04 20.79
C ALA A 244 5.95 6.86 19.59
N ALA A 245 6.42 6.23 18.50
CA ALA A 245 5.59 5.90 17.35
C ALA A 245 4.46 4.91 17.73
N GLY A 246 4.80 3.86 18.47
CA GLY A 246 3.82 2.90 18.99
C GLY A 246 2.81 3.55 19.95
N ALA A 247 3.25 4.45 20.83
CA ALA A 247 2.39 5.19 21.75
C ALA A 247 1.41 6.10 21.00
N LEU A 248 1.87 6.82 19.97
CA LEU A 248 1.03 7.63 19.10
C LEU A 248 -0.07 6.78 18.44
N LEU A 249 0.30 5.63 17.87
CA LEU A 249 -0.64 4.73 17.21
C LEU A 249 -1.62 4.12 18.22
N LEU A 250 -1.16 3.78 19.43
CA LEU A 250 -1.99 3.27 20.52
C LEU A 250 -3.01 4.30 21.02
N LEU A 251 -2.56 5.53 21.29
CA LEU A 251 -3.43 6.64 21.70
C LEU A 251 -4.55 6.84 20.69
N ARG A 252 -4.22 6.77 19.40
CA ARG A 252 -5.22 6.86 18.34
C ARG A 252 -6.16 5.65 18.31
N ALA A 253 -5.62 4.45 18.43
CA ALA A 253 -6.38 3.20 18.40
C ALA A 253 -7.34 3.07 19.59
N ILE A 254 -7.09 3.75 20.70
CA ILE A 254 -8.01 3.85 21.84
C ILE A 254 -8.97 5.03 21.67
N GLY A 255 -8.44 6.22 21.38
CA GLY A 255 -9.21 7.47 21.37
C GLY A 255 -10.34 7.50 20.35
N LEU A 256 -10.05 7.16 19.09
CA LEU A 256 -11.06 7.24 18.02
C LEU A 256 -12.21 6.24 18.19
N PRO A 257 -11.96 4.95 18.49
CA PRO A 257 -13.03 4.01 18.80
C PRO A 257 -13.84 4.40 20.04
N SER A 258 -13.20 4.97 21.07
CA SER A 258 -13.90 5.43 22.28
C SER A 258 -14.86 6.59 21.99
N ILE A 259 -14.42 7.56 21.18
CA ILE A 259 -15.30 8.63 20.68
C ILE A 259 -16.42 8.04 19.80
N ALA A 260 -16.09 7.03 18.98
CA ALA A 260 -17.04 6.38 18.09
C ALA A 260 -18.16 5.60 18.82
N ARG A 261 -17.98 5.27 20.11
CA ARG A 261 -19.03 4.67 20.95
C ARG A 261 -20.15 5.66 21.28
N VAL A 262 -19.82 6.95 21.42
CA VAL A 262 -20.79 7.99 21.80
C VAL A 262 -21.36 8.70 20.59
N ARG A 263 -20.55 8.89 19.53
CA ARG A 263 -20.99 9.57 18.30
C ARG A 263 -20.42 8.91 17.05
N ARG A 264 -21.18 8.93 15.96
CA ARG A 264 -20.70 8.37 14.68
C ARG A 264 -19.53 9.20 14.15
N VAL A 265 -18.35 8.59 14.02
CA VAL A 265 -17.18 9.21 13.36
C VAL A 265 -17.23 8.92 11.84
N PRO A 266 -17.27 9.95 10.97
CA PRO A 266 -17.19 9.77 9.51
C PRO A 266 -15.82 9.26 9.06
N ALA A 267 -15.80 8.46 7.98
CA ALA A 267 -14.57 7.87 7.41
C ALA A 267 -13.50 8.90 7.03
N LYS A 268 -13.91 10.13 6.65
CA LYS A 268 -13.01 11.25 6.35
C LYS A 268 -12.06 11.54 7.51
N TYR A 269 -12.56 11.57 8.75
CA TYR A 269 -11.73 11.86 9.93
C TYR A 269 -10.77 10.73 10.24
N THR A 270 -11.22 9.48 10.11
CA THR A 270 -10.33 8.31 10.21
C THR A 270 -9.18 8.42 9.21
N GLY A 271 -9.46 8.80 7.95
CA GLY A 271 -8.45 9.01 6.92
C GLY A 271 -7.47 10.15 7.26
N ILE A 272 -7.95 11.30 7.74
CA ILE A 272 -7.08 12.42 8.16
C ILE A 272 -6.16 11.99 9.30
N THR A 273 -6.70 11.28 10.30
CA THR A 273 -5.91 10.82 11.45
C THR A 273 -4.89 9.73 11.07
N GLU A 274 -5.16 8.98 9.99
CA GLU A 274 -4.21 8.07 9.37
C GLU A 274 -3.07 8.80 8.68
N CYS A 275 -3.38 9.84 7.91
CA CYS A 275 -2.35 10.66 7.28
C CYS A 275 -1.43 11.30 8.33
N VAL A 276 -2.01 11.94 9.36
CA VAL A 276 -1.22 12.60 10.42
C VAL A 276 -0.35 11.59 11.17
N ALA A 277 -0.92 10.46 11.61
CA ALA A 277 -0.15 9.44 12.30
C ALA A 277 0.95 8.85 11.41
N SER A 278 0.68 8.61 10.13
CA SER A 278 1.67 8.07 9.19
C SER A 278 2.84 9.04 8.97
N THR A 279 2.57 10.35 8.86
CA THR A 279 3.62 11.37 8.73
C THR A 279 4.48 11.47 9.99
N LEU A 280 3.87 11.44 11.18
CA LEU A 280 4.61 11.46 12.44
C LEU A 280 5.43 10.17 12.62
N CYS A 281 4.84 9.01 12.34
CA CYS A 281 5.56 7.74 12.36
C CYS A 281 6.70 7.70 11.33
N PHE A 282 6.53 8.31 10.15
CA PHE A 282 7.62 8.46 9.19
C PHE A 282 8.83 9.17 9.79
N ALA A 283 8.62 10.30 10.47
CA ALA A 283 9.70 11.03 11.15
C ALA A 283 10.33 10.17 12.26
N LEU A 284 9.51 9.56 13.13
CA LEU A 284 9.98 8.77 14.27
C LEU A 284 10.74 7.50 13.85
N ILE A 285 10.24 6.77 12.85
CA ILE A 285 10.90 5.58 12.31
C ILE A 285 12.23 5.95 11.63
N THR A 286 12.26 7.06 10.89
CA THR A 286 13.49 7.56 10.28
C THR A 286 14.51 7.97 11.34
N CYS A 287 14.10 8.70 12.38
CA CYS A 287 14.97 9.06 13.52
C CYS A 287 15.50 7.81 14.24
N ALA A 288 14.67 6.80 14.46
CA ALA A 288 15.09 5.55 15.10
C ALA A 288 16.21 4.83 14.33
N ALA A 289 16.19 4.92 13.00
CA ALA A 289 17.16 4.25 12.15
C ALA A 289 18.47 5.04 11.97
N ILE A 290 18.43 6.37 12.09
CA ILE A 290 19.60 7.26 11.91
C ILE A 290 20.30 7.56 13.24
N CYS A 291 19.56 7.63 14.35
CA CYS A 291 20.08 7.91 15.68
C CYS A 291 19.93 6.65 16.56
N PRO A 292 20.80 5.64 16.38
CA PRO A 292 20.83 4.50 17.30
C PRO A 292 21.20 5.00 18.69
N ILE A 293 20.38 4.66 19.69
CA ILE A 293 20.52 5.14 21.09
C ILE A 293 21.62 4.37 21.86
N TYR A 294 22.35 3.51 21.16
CA TYR A 294 23.44 2.70 21.72
C TYR A 294 24.68 2.81 20.83
N GLU A 295 25.35 3.95 20.92
CA GLU A 295 26.82 4.05 20.80
C GLU A 295 27.36 4.52 22.16
#